data_AF-A0A9N8Z9Q8-F1
#
_entry.id   AF-A0A9N8Z9Q8-F1
#
_cell.length_a   1.000
_cell.length_b   1.000
_cell.length_c   1.000
_cell.angle_alpha   90.00
_cell.angle_beta   90.00
_cell.angle_gamma   90.00
#
_symmetry.space_group_name_H-M   'P 1'
#
loop_
_entity.id
_entity.type
_entity.pdbx_description
1 polymer ?
#
loop_
_entity_poly.entity_id
_entity_poly.type
_entity_poly.pdbx_seq_one_letter_code
_entity_poly.pdbx_strand_id
1 'polypeptide(L)'
;MVNAQEWLDQIYPIENRKEITYLDISSKNLEDQLELTDFINLNYFDCSNNGLTSLNLKDCQRLEVIHCYCNRIRLLNLPKLNQLREFDASYNQLIDIDLSAFNPENLLILKLHTNNFNSQDIDCFSSFTKLEYLLFCNDVRERIEKNDYNRFYGSLKSLQNMNNLKYLDIRATDVEKGLEYLPTETKEFKYTSDWLRPEAKATNIFHEFLKDLSSIINPNNPYNFLELKQEITRLKYQELAPQVRNQKTGFEKLMVNLKEKAGEGSFAHIIDLLLTTHQQKEQATELSQKDKLSGKIEAYQEILVGGNLTKEELQIFLDQQTELSQLEEHLNSLAIKD
;
A
#
# COMPACT_ATOMS: atom_id res chain seq x y z
N MET A 1 18.30 -25.88 -20.51
CA MET A 1 17.03 -25.23 -20.88
C MET A 1 16.43 -26.07 -22.00
N VAL A 2 15.11 -26.02 -22.17
CA VAL A 2 14.38 -26.82 -23.16
C VAL A 2 13.75 -25.86 -24.16
N ASN A 3 13.85 -26.15 -25.46
CA ASN A 3 13.19 -25.32 -26.47
C ASN A 3 11.68 -25.30 -26.22
N ALA A 4 11.09 -24.11 -26.09
CA ALA A 4 9.69 -23.95 -25.69
C ALA A 4 8.71 -24.54 -26.69
N GLN A 5 8.98 -24.36 -28.00
CA GLN A 5 8.11 -24.85 -29.05
C GLN A 5 8.14 -26.37 -29.15
N GLU A 6 9.32 -26.98 -29.14
CA GLU A 6 9.47 -28.44 -29.16
C GLU A 6 8.75 -29.10 -27.97
N TRP A 7 8.89 -28.50 -26.79
CA TRP A 7 8.19 -28.95 -25.60
C TRP A 7 6.67 -28.85 -25.75
N LEU A 8 6.17 -27.71 -26.24
CA LEU A 8 4.74 -27.49 -26.43
C LEU A 8 4.17 -28.50 -27.44
N ASP A 9 4.86 -28.71 -28.57
CA ASP A 9 4.42 -29.61 -29.64
C ASP A 9 4.41 -31.07 -29.19
N GLN A 10 5.37 -31.48 -28.34
CA GLN A 10 5.43 -32.82 -27.79
C GLN A 10 4.31 -33.10 -26.79
N ILE A 11 3.98 -32.15 -25.93
CA ILE A 11 3.00 -32.33 -24.84
C ILE A 11 1.58 -32.02 -25.32
N TYR A 12 1.43 -31.04 -26.21
CA TYR A 12 0.16 -30.58 -26.78
C TYR A 12 0.22 -30.64 -28.31
N PRO A 13 0.01 -31.85 -28.90
CA PRO A 13 -0.16 -32.01 -30.34
C PRO A 13 -1.30 -31.12 -30.87
N ILE A 14 -1.16 -30.67 -32.12
CA ILE A 14 -2.03 -29.63 -32.70
C ILE A 14 -3.52 -30.00 -32.65
N GLU A 15 -3.85 -31.27 -32.87
CA GLU A 15 -5.20 -31.82 -32.83
C GLU A 15 -5.92 -31.64 -31.48
N ASN A 16 -5.17 -31.48 -30.38
CA ASN A 16 -5.73 -31.39 -29.04
C ASN A 16 -5.85 -29.94 -28.53
N ARG A 17 -5.18 -28.98 -29.18
CA ARG A 17 -5.05 -27.60 -28.67
C ARG A 17 -6.37 -26.85 -28.57
N LYS A 18 -7.30 -27.14 -29.47
CA LYS A 18 -8.63 -26.52 -29.50
C LYS A 18 -9.45 -26.81 -28.25
N GLU A 19 -9.21 -27.94 -27.59
CA GLU A 19 -9.97 -28.30 -26.37
C GLU A 19 -9.37 -27.65 -25.10
N ILE A 20 -8.19 -27.03 -25.20
CA ILE A 20 -7.50 -26.45 -24.06
C ILE A 20 -8.05 -25.05 -23.75
N THR A 21 -8.58 -24.89 -22.54
CA THR A 21 -9.08 -23.62 -22.00
C THR A 21 -8.18 -23.01 -20.94
N TYR A 22 -7.27 -23.82 -20.38
CA TYR A 22 -6.33 -23.44 -19.33
C TYR A 22 -4.96 -24.05 -19.62
N LEU A 23 -3.92 -23.23 -19.65
CA LEU A 23 -2.54 -23.67 -19.88
C LEU A 23 -1.59 -22.98 -18.92
N ASP A 24 -0.97 -23.76 -18.03
CA ASP A 24 0.11 -23.33 -17.14
C ASP A 24 1.39 -24.09 -17.50
N ILE A 25 2.35 -23.35 -18.02
CA ILE A 25 3.71 -23.80 -18.37
C ILE A 25 4.76 -22.98 -17.60
N SER A 26 4.37 -22.41 -16.46
CA SER A 26 5.26 -21.63 -15.61
C SER A 26 6.40 -22.49 -15.04
N SER A 27 7.57 -21.89 -14.86
CA SER A 27 8.74 -22.52 -14.21
C SER A 27 9.17 -23.85 -14.85
N LYS A 28 9.00 -24.01 -16.16
CA LYS A 28 9.36 -25.24 -16.90
C LYS A 28 10.77 -25.20 -17.49
N ASN A 29 11.54 -24.14 -17.24
CA ASN A 29 12.88 -23.93 -17.79
C ASN A 29 12.89 -23.92 -19.33
N LEU A 30 11.81 -23.39 -19.91
CA LEU A 30 11.61 -23.24 -21.36
C LEU A 30 12.36 -22.02 -21.86
N GLU A 31 12.93 -22.09 -23.06
CA GLU A 31 13.65 -20.98 -23.69
C GLU A 31 13.25 -20.77 -25.16
N ASP A 32 13.87 -19.78 -25.80
CA ASP A 32 13.63 -19.40 -27.20
C ASP A 32 12.22 -18.85 -27.44
N GLN A 33 11.58 -19.27 -28.53
CA GLN A 33 10.36 -18.71 -29.07
C GLN A 33 9.19 -19.63 -28.73
N LEU A 34 8.03 -19.05 -28.43
CA LEU A 34 6.81 -19.81 -28.17
C LEU A 34 5.65 -19.28 -29.02
N GLU A 35 5.06 -20.16 -29.82
CA GLU A 35 3.88 -19.89 -30.64
C GLU A 35 2.70 -20.77 -30.19
N LEU A 36 1.65 -20.12 -29.69
CA LEU A 36 0.40 -20.81 -29.31
C LEU A 36 -0.56 -20.87 -30.51
N THR A 37 -0.18 -21.65 -31.53
CA THR A 37 -1.05 -21.91 -32.68
C THR A 37 -2.20 -22.84 -32.31
N ASP A 38 -3.41 -22.55 -32.79
CA ASP A 38 -4.63 -23.37 -32.63
C ASP A 38 -5.19 -23.49 -31.19
N PHE A 39 -4.72 -22.69 -30.25
CA PHE A 39 -5.27 -22.53 -28.90
C PHE A 39 -6.48 -21.57 -28.87
N ILE A 40 -7.46 -21.80 -29.74
CA ILE A 40 -8.58 -20.87 -30.01
C ILE A 40 -9.55 -20.69 -28.84
N ASN A 41 -9.58 -21.64 -27.90
CA ASN A 41 -10.48 -21.66 -26.75
C ASN A 41 -9.77 -21.33 -25.43
N LEU A 42 -8.51 -20.90 -25.48
CA LEU A 42 -7.70 -20.64 -24.30
C LEU A 42 -8.15 -19.36 -23.58
N ASN A 43 -8.50 -19.50 -22.29
CA ASN A 43 -8.97 -18.40 -21.44
C ASN A 43 -7.90 -17.96 -20.43
N TYR A 44 -7.07 -18.89 -19.96
CA TYR A 44 -5.98 -18.63 -19.02
C TYR A 44 -4.67 -19.15 -19.57
N PHE A 45 -3.65 -18.30 -19.56
CA PHE A 45 -2.30 -18.68 -19.95
C PHE A 45 -1.24 -18.14 -19.00
N ASP A 46 -0.47 -19.05 -18.39
CA ASP A 46 0.71 -18.71 -17.59
C ASP A 46 1.96 -19.36 -18.19
N CYS A 47 2.93 -18.54 -18.59
CA CYS A 47 4.25 -18.94 -19.03
C CYS A 47 5.38 -18.26 -18.23
N SER A 48 5.06 -17.78 -17.04
CA SER A 48 5.96 -17.04 -16.18
C SER A 48 7.19 -17.87 -15.75
N ASN A 49 8.26 -17.16 -15.37
CA ASN A 49 9.48 -17.77 -14.84
C ASN A 49 10.14 -18.76 -15.82
N ASN A 50 10.28 -18.35 -17.07
CA ASN A 50 10.98 -19.08 -18.12
C ASN A 50 12.06 -18.17 -18.76
N GLY A 51 12.68 -18.64 -19.84
CA GLY A 51 13.67 -17.92 -20.65
C GLY A 51 13.14 -17.49 -22.01
N LEU A 52 11.82 -17.31 -22.18
CA LEU A 52 11.23 -17.00 -23.48
C LEU A 52 11.72 -15.65 -24.01
N THR A 53 12.07 -15.61 -25.29
CA THR A 53 12.56 -14.41 -26.00
C THR A 53 11.49 -13.79 -26.91
N SER A 54 10.52 -14.59 -27.35
CA SER A 54 9.34 -14.14 -28.08
C SER A 54 8.10 -14.96 -27.72
N LEU A 55 6.95 -14.32 -27.72
CA LEU A 55 5.66 -14.95 -27.46
C LEU A 55 4.64 -14.53 -28.53
N ASN A 56 4.02 -15.51 -29.19
CA ASN A 56 3.01 -15.28 -30.22
C ASN A 56 1.67 -15.91 -29.83
N LEU A 57 0.68 -15.05 -29.57
CA LEU A 57 -0.67 -15.44 -29.10
C LEU A 57 -1.75 -15.18 -30.15
N LYS A 58 -1.40 -15.00 -31.43
CA LYS A 58 -2.31 -14.55 -32.51
C LYS A 58 -3.65 -15.32 -32.62
N ASP A 59 -3.68 -16.58 -32.22
CA ASP A 59 -4.89 -17.44 -32.31
C ASP A 59 -5.69 -17.48 -30.99
N CYS A 60 -5.18 -16.89 -29.91
CA CYS A 60 -5.74 -16.98 -28.55
C CYS A 60 -6.69 -15.82 -28.20
N GLN A 61 -7.70 -15.58 -29.02
CA GLN A 61 -8.60 -14.41 -28.89
C GLN A 61 -9.50 -14.41 -27.64
N ARG A 62 -9.61 -15.55 -26.94
CA ARG A 62 -10.47 -15.72 -25.76
C ARG A 62 -9.77 -15.52 -24.42
N LEU A 63 -8.48 -15.17 -24.42
CA LEU A 63 -7.72 -15.00 -23.18
C LEU A 63 -8.33 -13.91 -22.30
N GLU A 64 -8.58 -14.29 -21.05
CA GLU A 64 -9.02 -13.42 -19.95
C GLU A 64 -7.86 -13.07 -19.02
N VAL A 65 -6.87 -13.96 -18.90
CA VAL A 65 -5.69 -13.79 -18.04
C VAL A 65 -4.43 -14.24 -18.78
N ILE A 66 -3.41 -13.39 -18.79
CA ILE A 66 -2.09 -13.69 -19.34
C ILE A 66 -1.02 -13.35 -18.30
N HIS A 67 -0.25 -14.35 -17.90
CA HIS A 67 0.93 -14.20 -17.07
C HIS A 67 2.16 -14.63 -17.86
N CYS A 68 3.05 -13.69 -18.17
CA CYS A 68 4.30 -13.93 -18.89
C CYS A 68 5.50 -13.29 -18.20
N TYR A 69 5.35 -12.95 -16.92
CA TYR A 69 6.38 -12.27 -16.16
C TYR A 69 7.63 -13.12 -15.93
N CYS A 70 8.77 -12.48 -15.63
CA CYS A 70 10.05 -13.15 -15.42
C CYS A 70 10.45 -14.00 -16.64
N ASN A 71 10.55 -13.36 -17.80
CA ASN A 71 11.06 -13.94 -19.05
C ASN A 71 12.08 -12.97 -19.68
N ARG A 72 12.43 -13.19 -20.95
CA ARG A 72 13.29 -12.30 -21.75
C ARG A 72 12.57 -11.81 -23.00
N ILE A 73 11.23 -11.69 -22.94
CA ILE A 73 10.39 -11.42 -24.10
C ILE A 73 10.70 -10.02 -24.62
N ARG A 74 11.11 -9.95 -25.88
CA ARG A 74 11.29 -8.69 -26.63
C ARG A 74 10.23 -8.52 -27.71
N LEU A 75 9.73 -9.62 -28.25
CA LEU A 75 8.69 -9.66 -29.29
C LEU A 75 7.44 -10.32 -28.74
N LEU A 76 6.37 -9.54 -28.63
CA LEU A 76 5.06 -10.00 -28.19
C LEU A 76 4.04 -9.71 -29.27
N ASN A 77 3.37 -10.75 -29.77
CA ASN A 77 2.29 -10.62 -30.74
C ASN A 77 0.96 -11.00 -30.09
N LEU A 78 0.05 -10.03 -30.00
CA LEU A 78 -1.25 -10.16 -29.38
C LEU A 78 -2.36 -10.03 -30.43
N PRO A 79 -3.42 -10.85 -30.35
CA PRO A 79 -4.64 -10.61 -31.12
C PRO A 79 -5.48 -9.50 -30.46
N LYS A 80 -6.65 -9.20 -31.01
CA LYS A 80 -7.66 -8.44 -30.26
C LYS A 80 -8.20 -9.29 -29.12
N LEU A 81 -7.87 -8.89 -27.89
CA LEU A 81 -8.18 -9.60 -26.65
C LEU A 81 -9.34 -8.90 -25.94
N ASN A 82 -10.54 -9.04 -26.48
CA ASN A 82 -11.72 -8.32 -26.01
C ASN A 82 -12.15 -8.72 -24.59
N GLN A 83 -11.74 -9.89 -24.10
CA GLN A 83 -12.12 -10.41 -22.77
C GLN A 83 -10.99 -10.30 -21.74
N LEU A 84 -9.84 -9.71 -22.08
CA LEU A 84 -8.70 -9.66 -21.18
C LEU A 84 -9.00 -8.80 -19.95
N ARG A 85 -8.82 -9.39 -18.78
CA ARG A 85 -9.01 -8.76 -17.47
C ARG A 85 -7.68 -8.53 -16.76
N GLU A 86 -6.70 -9.41 -16.97
CA GLU A 86 -5.40 -9.34 -16.33
C GLU A 86 -4.27 -9.62 -17.31
N PHE A 87 -3.31 -8.70 -17.36
CA PHE A 87 -2.11 -8.81 -18.16
C PHE A 87 -0.87 -8.51 -17.31
N ASP A 88 -0.03 -9.52 -17.10
CA ASP A 88 1.26 -9.39 -16.42
C ASP A 88 2.41 -9.75 -17.36
N ALA A 89 3.13 -8.73 -17.80
CA ALA A 89 4.36 -8.85 -18.59
C ALA A 89 5.56 -8.24 -17.87
N SER A 90 5.52 -8.14 -16.54
CA SER A 90 6.61 -7.59 -15.74
C SER A 90 7.91 -8.41 -15.90
N TYR A 91 9.06 -7.78 -15.64
CA TYR A 91 10.37 -8.44 -15.74
C TYR A 91 10.62 -9.11 -17.10
N ASN A 92 10.46 -8.34 -18.18
CA ASN A 92 10.76 -8.74 -19.56
C ASN A 92 11.67 -7.69 -20.25
N GLN A 93 11.83 -7.79 -21.57
CA GLN A 93 12.64 -6.88 -22.40
C GLN A 93 11.79 -6.17 -23.46
N LEU A 94 10.50 -5.95 -23.17
CA LEU A 94 9.59 -5.27 -24.09
C LEU A 94 10.02 -3.81 -24.28
N ILE A 95 9.95 -3.34 -25.53
CA ILE A 95 10.26 -1.95 -25.91
C ILE A 95 9.01 -1.16 -26.32
N ASP A 96 7.91 -1.87 -26.58
CA ASP A 96 6.61 -1.39 -27.07
C ASP A 96 5.54 -2.43 -26.72
N ILE A 97 4.29 -2.00 -26.63
CA ILE A 97 3.08 -2.82 -26.48
C ILE A 97 1.91 -2.15 -27.22
N ASP A 98 1.23 -2.91 -28.08
CA ASP A 98 -0.01 -2.47 -28.71
C ASP A 98 -1.18 -2.54 -27.70
N LEU A 99 -1.37 -1.48 -26.92
CA LEU A 99 -2.48 -1.37 -25.98
C LEU A 99 -3.86 -1.38 -26.67
N SER A 100 -3.94 -1.11 -27.98
CA SER A 100 -5.20 -1.22 -28.72
C SER A 100 -5.68 -2.67 -28.86
N ALA A 101 -4.82 -3.65 -28.56
CA ALA A 101 -5.18 -5.05 -28.48
C ALA A 101 -6.19 -5.33 -27.34
N PHE A 102 -6.23 -4.49 -26.32
CA PHE A 102 -7.05 -4.67 -25.14
C PHE A 102 -8.35 -3.87 -25.22
N ASN A 103 -9.42 -4.41 -24.61
CA ASN A 103 -10.66 -3.67 -24.42
C ASN A 103 -10.57 -2.81 -23.14
N PRO A 104 -10.64 -1.47 -23.22
CA PRO A 104 -10.52 -0.59 -22.05
C PRO A 104 -11.61 -0.78 -20.99
N GLU A 105 -12.77 -1.34 -21.36
CA GLU A 105 -13.88 -1.61 -20.45
C GLU A 105 -13.72 -2.91 -19.64
N ASN A 106 -12.74 -3.76 -19.97
CA ASN A 106 -12.58 -5.08 -19.35
C ASN A 106 -11.27 -5.24 -18.57
N LEU A 107 -10.22 -4.50 -18.92
CA LEU A 107 -8.92 -4.64 -18.27
C LEU A 107 -8.93 -4.05 -16.86
N LEU A 108 -8.61 -4.89 -15.87
CA LEU A 108 -8.57 -4.55 -14.45
C LEU A 108 -7.14 -4.47 -13.91
N ILE A 109 -6.24 -5.30 -14.44
CA ILE A 109 -4.86 -5.41 -13.95
C ILE A 109 -3.91 -5.30 -15.14
N LEU A 110 -3.04 -4.29 -15.09
CA LEU A 110 -1.98 -4.08 -16.07
C LEU A 110 -0.63 -3.93 -15.36
N LYS A 111 0.24 -4.92 -15.55
CA LYS A 111 1.60 -4.92 -15.01
C LYS A 111 2.62 -5.00 -16.13
N LEU A 112 3.38 -3.92 -16.25
CA LEU A 112 4.40 -3.68 -17.26
C LEU A 112 5.75 -3.31 -16.63
N HIS A 113 5.85 -3.31 -15.30
CA HIS A 113 7.04 -2.86 -14.59
C HIS A 113 8.29 -3.67 -14.95
N THR A 114 9.43 -2.99 -14.93
CA THR A 114 10.75 -3.56 -15.21
C THR A 114 10.78 -4.25 -16.58
N ASN A 115 10.52 -3.45 -17.62
CA ASN A 115 10.76 -3.74 -19.03
C ASN A 115 11.80 -2.73 -19.59
N ASN A 116 11.84 -2.53 -20.90
CA ASN A 116 12.68 -1.52 -21.54
C ASN A 116 11.86 -0.62 -22.48
N PHE A 117 10.64 -0.26 -22.06
CA PHE A 117 9.76 0.58 -22.89
C PHE A 117 10.46 1.86 -23.30
N ASN A 118 10.31 2.20 -24.58
CA ASN A 118 10.77 3.48 -25.12
C ASN A 118 10.07 4.64 -24.42
N SER A 119 10.58 5.85 -24.63
CA SER A 119 9.97 7.04 -24.05
C SER A 119 8.52 7.17 -24.50
N GLN A 120 7.60 7.13 -23.53
CA GLN A 120 6.16 7.12 -23.80
C GLN A 120 5.42 7.89 -22.70
N ASP A 121 4.47 8.72 -23.11
CA ASP A 121 3.59 9.42 -22.19
C ASP A 121 2.57 8.45 -21.59
N ILE A 122 2.34 8.54 -20.28
CA ILE A 122 1.34 7.72 -19.56
C ILE A 122 -0.11 8.00 -19.99
N ASP A 123 -0.34 9.01 -20.84
CA ASP A 123 -1.62 9.22 -21.50
C ASP A 123 -2.11 8.01 -22.31
N CYS A 124 -1.22 7.11 -22.71
CA CYS A 124 -1.58 5.84 -23.33
C CYS A 124 -2.46 4.94 -22.42
N PHE A 125 -2.44 5.16 -21.11
CA PHE A 125 -3.28 4.44 -20.16
C PHE A 125 -4.66 5.09 -19.94
N SER A 126 -4.88 6.33 -20.40
CA SER A 126 -6.04 7.16 -20.04
C SER A 126 -7.40 6.54 -20.39
N SER A 127 -7.46 5.68 -21.41
CA SER A 127 -8.70 5.00 -21.82
C SER A 127 -9.13 3.88 -20.87
N PHE A 128 -8.20 3.29 -20.10
CA PHE A 128 -8.44 2.13 -19.25
C PHE A 128 -9.04 2.53 -17.88
N THR A 129 -10.22 3.15 -17.91
CA THR A 129 -10.88 3.70 -16.72
C THR A 129 -11.29 2.66 -15.67
N LYS A 130 -11.30 1.38 -16.04
CA LYS A 130 -11.65 0.25 -15.17
C LYS A 130 -10.47 -0.34 -14.40
N LEU A 131 -9.24 0.11 -14.66
CA LEU A 131 -8.05 -0.42 -13.99
C LEU A 131 -8.15 -0.28 -12.46
N GLU A 132 -7.82 -1.37 -11.79
CA GLU A 132 -7.62 -1.44 -10.35
C GLU A 132 -6.12 -1.46 -9.99
N TYR A 133 -5.29 -2.02 -10.86
CA TYR A 133 -3.84 -2.15 -10.67
C TYR A 133 -3.10 -1.69 -11.92
N LEU A 134 -2.25 -0.67 -11.76
CA LEU A 134 -1.38 -0.16 -12.81
C LEU A 134 0.06 -0.07 -12.31
N LEU A 135 0.93 -0.94 -12.83
CA LEU A 135 2.34 -1.01 -12.44
C LEU A 135 3.22 -0.87 -13.68
N PHE A 136 3.95 0.22 -13.79
CA PHE A 136 4.90 0.44 -14.88
C PHE A 136 6.24 1.00 -14.41
N CYS A 137 6.49 0.91 -13.10
CA CYS A 137 7.71 1.30 -12.43
C CYS A 137 8.95 0.54 -12.92
N ASN A 138 10.09 0.98 -12.43
CA ASN A 138 11.34 0.24 -12.50
C ASN A 138 11.72 -0.12 -11.08
N ASP A 139 12.02 -1.39 -10.81
CA ASP A 139 12.34 -1.86 -9.45
C ASP A 139 13.64 -2.69 -9.37
N VAL A 140 14.39 -2.82 -10.47
CA VAL A 140 15.67 -3.55 -10.53
C VAL A 140 16.82 -2.59 -10.85
N ARG A 141 17.68 -2.35 -9.85
CA ARG A 141 18.78 -1.39 -9.92
C ARG A 141 19.80 -1.76 -11.02
N GLU A 142 20.18 -3.01 -11.09
CA GLU A 142 21.21 -3.51 -12.01
C GLU A 142 20.81 -3.35 -13.48
N ARG A 143 19.50 -3.34 -13.76
CA ARG A 143 18.96 -3.08 -15.10
C ARG A 143 18.96 -1.59 -15.41
N ILE A 144 18.55 -0.75 -14.46
CA ILE A 144 18.60 0.72 -14.59
C ILE A 144 20.03 1.20 -14.85
N GLU A 145 21.02 0.70 -14.11
CA GLU A 145 22.45 1.01 -14.30
C GLU A 145 22.96 0.63 -15.70
N LYS A 146 22.33 -0.34 -16.35
CA LYS A 146 22.62 -0.77 -17.74
C LYS A 146 21.75 -0.06 -18.79
N ASN A 147 20.98 0.95 -18.39
CA ASN A 147 20.03 1.66 -19.25
C ASN A 147 18.94 0.74 -19.85
N ASP A 148 18.55 -0.30 -19.10
CA ASP A 148 17.49 -1.25 -19.43
C ASP A 148 16.31 -1.05 -18.48
N TYR A 149 15.46 -0.08 -18.78
CA TYR A 149 14.35 0.30 -17.92
C TYR A 149 13.25 1.03 -18.71
N ASN A 150 12.04 1.05 -18.16
CA ASN A 150 10.88 1.73 -18.73
C ASN A 150 11.03 3.25 -18.66
N ARG A 151 10.76 3.93 -19.77
CA ARG A 151 10.89 5.40 -19.88
C ARG A 151 9.52 6.09 -19.95
N PHE A 152 8.64 5.72 -19.03
CA PHE A 152 7.35 6.40 -18.89
C PHE A 152 7.52 7.80 -18.26
N TYR A 153 6.86 8.78 -18.86
CA TYR A 153 6.83 10.17 -18.39
C TYR A 153 5.41 10.75 -18.47
N GLY A 154 5.22 11.97 -18.00
CA GLY A 154 3.96 12.70 -18.16
C GLY A 154 3.37 13.15 -16.83
N SER A 155 2.05 13.22 -16.77
CA SER A 155 1.29 13.71 -15.61
C SER A 155 0.25 12.70 -15.17
N LEU A 156 0.09 12.54 -13.86
CA LEU A 156 -0.98 11.72 -13.27
C LEU A 156 -2.39 12.21 -13.64
N LYS A 157 -2.53 13.41 -14.23
CA LYS A 157 -3.78 13.86 -14.87
C LYS A 157 -4.33 12.87 -15.89
N SER A 158 -3.48 12.14 -16.60
CA SER A 158 -3.92 11.10 -17.54
C SER A 158 -4.68 9.95 -16.86
N LEU A 159 -4.52 9.79 -15.55
CA LEU A 159 -5.17 8.75 -14.75
C LEU A 159 -6.43 9.26 -14.03
N GLN A 160 -6.82 10.53 -14.21
CA GLN A 160 -7.90 11.19 -13.44
C GLN A 160 -9.27 10.48 -13.49
N ASN A 161 -9.52 9.70 -14.55
CA ASN A 161 -10.79 8.99 -14.74
C ASN A 161 -10.77 7.54 -14.23
N MET A 162 -9.65 7.06 -13.67
CA MET A 162 -9.50 5.70 -13.16
C MET A 162 -10.07 5.56 -11.74
N ASN A 163 -11.38 5.72 -11.60
CA ASN A 163 -12.04 5.79 -10.28
C ASN A 163 -11.89 4.52 -9.43
N ASN A 164 -11.51 3.39 -10.03
CA ASN A 164 -11.32 2.12 -9.34
C ASN A 164 -9.85 1.80 -9.03
N LEU A 165 -8.92 2.71 -9.34
CA LEU A 165 -7.49 2.47 -9.17
C LEU A 165 -7.17 2.30 -7.68
N LYS A 166 -6.77 1.08 -7.28
CA LYS A 166 -6.41 0.72 -5.90
C LYS A 166 -4.90 0.76 -5.70
N TYR A 167 -4.15 0.42 -6.74
CA TYR A 167 -2.71 0.25 -6.69
C TYR A 167 -2.03 0.92 -7.88
N LEU A 168 -1.11 1.83 -7.58
CA LEU A 168 -0.28 2.50 -8.56
C LEU A 168 1.19 2.44 -8.14
N ASP A 169 2.05 1.93 -9.01
CA ASP A 169 3.50 1.97 -8.81
C ASP A 169 4.19 2.64 -10.00
N ILE A 170 4.77 3.80 -9.72
CA ILE A 170 5.52 4.66 -10.65
C ILE A 170 6.96 4.88 -10.19
N ARG A 171 7.47 4.07 -9.25
CA ARG A 171 8.85 4.22 -8.77
C ARG A 171 9.85 4.22 -9.93
N ALA A 172 10.83 5.11 -9.83
CA ALA A 172 11.91 5.26 -10.80
C ALA A 172 11.43 5.54 -12.24
N THR A 173 10.30 6.25 -12.39
CA THR A 173 9.81 6.78 -13.68
C THR A 173 10.01 8.30 -13.75
N ASP A 174 9.76 8.88 -14.92
CA ASP A 174 9.83 10.32 -15.17
C ASP A 174 8.45 10.99 -15.19
N VAL A 175 7.44 10.36 -14.56
CA VAL A 175 6.15 11.01 -14.25
C VAL A 175 6.43 12.06 -13.18
N GLU A 176 6.09 13.32 -13.44
CA GLU A 176 6.67 14.44 -12.67
C GLU A 176 5.66 15.29 -11.90
N LYS A 177 4.36 15.16 -12.19
CA LYS A 177 3.30 16.03 -11.63
C LYS A 177 1.91 15.40 -11.65
N GLY A 178 0.93 16.11 -11.12
CA GLY A 178 -0.50 15.79 -11.22
C GLY A 178 -1.04 14.96 -10.06
N LEU A 179 -0.40 14.99 -8.89
CA LEU A 179 -0.85 14.24 -7.71
C LEU A 179 -2.30 14.57 -7.33
N GLU A 180 -2.72 15.81 -7.56
CA GLU A 180 -4.07 16.31 -7.35
C GLU A 180 -5.14 15.59 -8.19
N TYR A 181 -4.74 14.90 -9.26
CA TYR A 181 -5.60 14.10 -10.12
C TYR A 181 -5.60 12.61 -9.75
N LEU A 182 -4.80 12.19 -8.77
CA LEU A 182 -4.77 10.79 -8.36
C LEU A 182 -6.14 10.40 -7.76
N PRO A 183 -6.78 9.31 -8.24
CA PRO A 183 -8.08 8.89 -7.74
C PRO A 183 -8.07 8.64 -6.23
N THR A 184 -9.12 9.07 -5.54
CA THR A 184 -9.25 8.96 -4.07
C THR A 184 -9.24 7.52 -3.56
N GLU A 185 -9.64 6.56 -4.40
CA GLU A 185 -9.64 5.12 -4.09
C GLU A 185 -8.24 4.48 -4.14
N THR A 186 -7.19 5.24 -4.50
CA THR A 186 -5.82 4.73 -4.56
C THR A 186 -5.31 4.44 -3.15
N LYS A 187 -5.33 3.16 -2.75
CA LYS A 187 -4.92 2.70 -1.42
C LYS A 187 -3.41 2.61 -1.28
N GLU A 188 -2.74 2.18 -2.34
CA GLU A 188 -1.30 2.01 -2.36
C GLU A 188 -0.71 2.76 -3.55
N PHE A 189 0.11 3.76 -3.24
CA PHE A 189 0.81 4.57 -4.23
C PHE A 189 2.30 4.55 -3.95
N LYS A 190 3.07 3.92 -4.85
CA LYS A 190 4.53 3.84 -4.77
C LYS A 190 5.17 4.77 -5.78
N TYR A 191 6.02 5.67 -5.31
CA TYR A 191 6.67 6.68 -6.16
C TYR A 191 8.14 6.96 -5.81
N THR A 192 8.60 6.59 -4.62
CA THR A 192 9.97 6.88 -4.15
C THR A 192 11.02 6.02 -4.86
N SER A 193 12.11 6.65 -5.32
CA SER A 193 13.19 5.97 -6.06
C SER A 193 14.59 6.42 -5.69
N ASP A 194 14.77 7.08 -4.55
CA ASP A 194 16.03 7.73 -4.16
C ASP A 194 17.24 6.78 -4.17
N TRP A 195 17.05 5.50 -3.83
CA TRP A 195 18.11 4.47 -3.83
C TRP A 195 18.26 3.72 -5.16
N LEU A 196 17.29 3.91 -6.05
CA LEU A 196 17.09 3.07 -7.23
C LEU A 196 17.42 3.81 -8.54
N ARG A 197 16.92 5.04 -8.65
CA ARG A 197 17.18 5.99 -9.73
C ARG A 197 17.03 7.41 -9.16
N PRO A 198 18.11 7.99 -8.59
CA PRO A 198 18.07 9.28 -7.88
C PRO A 198 17.56 10.45 -8.75
N GLU A 199 17.78 10.39 -10.06
CA GLU A 199 17.38 11.42 -11.02
C GLU A 199 15.94 11.26 -11.55
N ALA A 200 15.22 10.21 -11.14
CA ALA A 200 13.85 9.98 -11.58
C ALA A 200 12.90 11.07 -11.06
N LYS A 201 12.00 11.56 -11.91
CA LYS A 201 11.13 12.68 -11.57
C LYS A 201 9.93 12.32 -10.69
N ALA A 202 9.60 11.04 -10.56
CA ALA A 202 8.50 10.59 -9.69
C ALA A 202 8.67 11.03 -8.22
N THR A 203 9.90 11.28 -7.77
CA THR A 203 10.21 11.82 -6.43
C THR A 203 9.83 13.29 -6.28
N ASN A 204 9.72 14.05 -7.38
CA ASN A 204 9.34 15.47 -7.35
C ASN A 204 7.85 15.66 -7.05
N ILE A 205 7.00 14.68 -7.37
CA ILE A 205 5.55 14.74 -7.15
C ILE A 205 5.21 15.04 -5.69
N PHE A 206 5.95 14.44 -4.75
CA PHE A 206 5.75 14.69 -3.32
C PHE A 206 6.32 16.05 -2.87
N HIS A 207 7.40 16.51 -3.48
CA HIS A 207 7.98 17.83 -3.20
C HIS A 207 7.04 18.96 -3.64
N GLU A 208 6.38 18.83 -4.79
CA GLU A 208 5.35 19.79 -5.23
C GLU A 208 4.15 19.79 -4.29
N PHE A 209 3.65 18.62 -3.90
CA PHE A 209 2.56 18.54 -2.92
C PHE A 209 2.90 19.17 -1.58
N LEU A 210 4.10 18.90 -1.04
CA LEU A 210 4.55 19.54 0.20
C LEU A 210 4.71 21.04 0.05
N LYS A 211 5.11 21.53 -1.13
CA LYS A 211 5.19 22.95 -1.45
C LYS A 211 3.80 23.59 -1.50
N ASP A 212 2.81 22.93 -2.10
CA ASP A 212 1.42 23.40 -2.14
C ASP A 212 0.80 23.42 -0.74
N LEU A 213 0.96 22.36 0.04
CA LEU A 213 0.58 22.34 1.46
C LEU A 213 1.24 23.47 2.24
N SER A 214 2.54 23.70 2.02
CA SER A 214 3.26 24.80 2.66
C SER A 214 2.70 26.17 2.26
N SER A 215 2.25 26.35 1.02
CA SER A 215 1.63 27.60 0.59
C SER A 215 0.27 27.86 1.26
N ILE A 216 -0.48 26.80 1.57
CA ILE A 216 -1.77 26.89 2.28
C ILE A 216 -1.54 27.23 3.75
N ILE A 217 -0.59 26.52 4.37
CA ILE A 217 -0.28 26.63 5.80
C ILE A 217 0.49 27.93 6.11
N ASN A 218 1.40 28.32 5.24
CA ASN A 218 2.29 29.47 5.43
C ASN A 218 2.49 30.28 4.13
N PRO A 219 1.45 31.03 3.67
CA PRO A 219 1.42 31.66 2.35
C PRO A 219 2.48 32.74 2.11
N ASN A 220 3.08 33.28 3.17
CA ASN A 220 4.03 34.39 3.09
C ASN A 220 5.51 33.95 3.18
N ASN A 221 5.79 32.65 3.32
CA ASN A 221 7.14 32.13 3.44
C ASN A 221 7.45 31.14 2.31
N PRO A 222 8.71 31.09 1.83
CA PRO A 222 9.13 30.08 0.88
C PRO A 222 9.02 28.68 1.51
N TYR A 223 8.74 27.67 0.69
CA TYR A 223 8.68 26.29 1.15
C TYR A 223 9.98 25.86 1.82
N ASN A 224 9.84 25.40 3.06
CA ASN A 224 10.89 24.77 3.84
C ASN A 224 10.28 23.55 4.55
N PHE A 225 10.80 22.36 4.24
CA PHE A 225 10.27 21.11 4.80
C PHE A 225 10.32 21.06 6.33
N LEU A 226 11.40 21.58 6.93
CA LEU A 226 11.56 21.55 8.37
C LEU A 226 10.55 22.48 9.06
N GLU A 227 10.35 23.68 8.50
CA GLU A 227 9.35 24.64 8.99
C GLU A 227 7.93 24.11 8.79
N LEU A 228 7.63 23.50 7.64
CA LEU A 228 6.33 22.87 7.40
C LEU A 228 6.05 21.74 8.39
N LYS A 229 7.06 20.89 8.66
CA LYS A 229 6.94 19.81 9.64
C LYS A 229 6.69 20.36 11.05
N GLN A 230 7.41 21.43 11.44
CA GLN A 230 7.20 22.11 12.72
C GLN A 230 5.80 22.70 12.82
N GLU A 231 5.31 23.34 11.76
CA GLU A 231 4.01 23.98 11.73
C GLU A 231 2.86 22.96 11.76
N ILE A 232 2.97 21.85 11.04
CA ILE A 232 2.02 20.72 11.15
C ILE A 232 2.02 20.16 12.58
N THR A 233 3.19 20.01 13.20
CA THR A 233 3.30 19.54 14.59
C THR A 233 2.63 20.53 15.56
N ARG A 234 2.83 21.84 15.36
CA ARG A 234 2.20 22.92 16.12
C ARG A 234 0.68 22.89 16.00
N LEU A 235 0.15 22.74 14.79
CA LEU A 235 -1.30 22.68 14.53
C LEU A 235 -1.94 21.46 15.21
N LYS A 236 -1.31 20.28 15.10
CA LYS A 236 -1.77 19.06 15.81
C LYS A 236 -1.78 19.24 17.32
N TYR A 237 -0.75 19.87 17.88
CA TYR A 237 -0.70 20.18 19.31
C TYR A 237 -1.85 21.13 19.72
N GLN A 238 -2.15 22.15 18.91
CA GLN A 238 -3.25 23.10 19.17
C GLN A 238 -4.62 22.43 19.15
N GLU A 239 -4.81 21.42 18.31
CA GLU A 239 -6.05 20.64 18.25
C GLU A 239 -6.19 19.67 19.43
N LEU A 240 -5.10 18.98 19.79
CA LEU A 240 -5.11 17.92 20.81
C LEU A 240 -5.08 18.45 22.25
N ALA A 241 -4.35 19.55 22.52
CA ALA A 241 -4.18 20.07 23.87
C ALA A 241 -5.50 20.43 24.59
N PRO A 242 -6.50 21.07 23.95
CA PRO A 242 -7.80 21.31 24.56
C PRO A 242 -8.57 20.01 24.89
N GLN A 243 -8.43 18.97 24.06
CA GLN A 243 -9.11 17.69 24.27
C GLN A 243 -8.55 16.99 25.52
N VAL A 244 -7.22 16.89 25.62
CA VAL A 244 -6.51 16.35 26.80
C VAL A 244 -6.91 17.12 28.06
N ARG A 245 -6.94 18.45 28.00
CA ARG A 245 -7.33 19.29 29.14
C ARG A 245 -8.76 18.98 29.60
N ASN A 246 -9.71 18.90 28.68
CA ASN A 246 -11.11 18.62 29.00
C ASN A 246 -11.29 17.23 29.61
N GLN A 247 -10.61 16.23 29.06
CA GLN A 247 -10.68 14.86 29.54
C GLN A 247 -10.03 14.70 30.91
N LYS A 248 -8.90 15.37 31.15
CA LYS A 248 -8.27 15.45 32.46
C LYS A 248 -9.20 16.04 33.52
N THR A 249 -9.83 17.18 33.22
CA THR A 249 -10.82 17.78 34.12
C THR A 249 -12.03 16.86 34.35
N GLY A 250 -12.47 16.12 33.33
CA GLY A 250 -13.53 15.11 33.47
C GLY A 250 -13.13 13.95 34.39
N PHE A 251 -11.92 13.42 34.19
CA PHE A 251 -11.36 12.34 34.98
C PHE A 251 -11.15 12.74 36.45
N GLU A 252 -10.65 13.96 36.70
CA GLU A 252 -10.50 14.51 38.06
C GLU A 252 -11.85 14.56 38.81
N LYS A 253 -12.93 14.97 38.13
CA LYS A 253 -14.27 14.96 38.72
C LYS A 253 -14.75 13.55 39.03
N LEU A 254 -14.52 12.60 38.13
CA LEU A 254 -14.92 11.21 38.33
C LEU A 254 -14.14 10.57 39.49
N MET A 255 -12.85 10.89 39.62
CA MET A 255 -12.01 10.48 40.74
C MET A 255 -12.54 11.01 42.09
N VAL A 256 -12.94 12.28 42.16
CA VAL A 256 -13.55 12.86 43.37
C VAL A 256 -14.83 12.12 43.73
N ASN A 257 -15.74 11.94 42.76
CA ASN A 257 -17.01 11.23 42.97
C ASN A 257 -16.80 9.78 43.47
N LEU A 258 -15.83 9.05 42.91
CA LEU A 258 -15.50 7.69 43.32
C LEU A 258 -14.97 7.64 44.75
N LYS A 259 -14.10 8.58 45.13
CA LYS A 259 -13.57 8.69 46.50
C LYS A 259 -14.66 9.02 47.51
N GLU A 260 -15.57 9.93 47.18
CA GLU A 260 -16.73 10.25 48.01
C GLU A 260 -17.64 9.02 48.19
N LYS A 261 -17.92 8.28 47.11
CA LYS A 261 -18.77 7.09 47.13
C LYS A 261 -18.14 5.91 47.90
N ALA A 262 -16.82 5.75 47.83
CA ALA A 262 -16.10 4.69 48.53
C ALA A 262 -15.99 4.92 50.05
N GLY A 263 -16.23 6.15 50.52
CA GLY A 263 -16.14 6.54 51.94
C GLY A 263 -14.74 7.06 52.34
N GLU A 264 -14.71 8.00 53.29
CA GLU A 264 -13.45 8.60 53.77
C GLU A 264 -12.54 7.57 54.47
N GLY A 265 -11.22 7.74 54.34
CA GLY A 265 -10.21 6.91 55.00
C GLY A 265 -9.51 5.91 54.07
N SER A 266 -9.47 4.63 54.46
CA SER A 266 -8.67 3.59 53.82
C SER A 266 -9.04 3.29 52.36
N PHE A 267 -10.32 3.44 51.98
CA PHE A 267 -10.78 3.16 50.61
C PHE A 267 -10.32 4.21 49.58
N ALA A 268 -10.25 5.48 49.97
CA ALA A 268 -9.69 6.52 49.10
C ALA A 268 -8.21 6.26 48.77
N HIS A 269 -7.45 5.76 49.75
CA HIS A 269 -6.06 5.34 49.55
C HIS A 269 -5.95 4.12 48.63
N ILE A 270 -6.90 3.18 48.72
CA ILE A 270 -6.94 2.01 47.82
C ILE A 270 -7.25 2.42 46.38
N ILE A 271 -8.08 3.44 46.15
CA ILE A 271 -8.31 4.02 44.81
C ILE A 271 -6.99 4.60 44.25
N ASP A 272 -6.23 5.32 45.07
CA ASP A 272 -4.93 5.86 44.64
C ASP A 272 -3.92 4.75 44.32
N LEU A 273 -3.89 3.68 45.12
CA LEU A 273 -3.07 2.49 44.86
C LEU A 273 -3.50 1.76 43.59
N LEU A 274 -4.81 1.63 43.36
CA LEU A 274 -5.38 1.03 42.14
C LEU A 274 -4.91 1.80 40.90
N LEU A 275 -5.09 3.12 40.89
CA LEU A 275 -4.67 3.99 39.79
C LEU A 275 -3.17 3.90 39.51
N THR A 276 -2.36 3.96 40.57
CA THR A 276 -0.90 3.89 40.46
C THR A 276 -0.46 2.54 39.91
N THR A 277 -1.06 1.46 40.40
CA THR A 277 -0.73 0.08 39.97
C THR A 277 -1.19 -0.19 38.54
N HIS A 278 -2.35 0.36 38.15
CA HIS A 278 -2.86 0.30 36.79
C HIS A 278 -1.93 1.04 35.82
N GLN A 279 -1.49 2.25 36.16
CA GLN A 279 -0.53 3.00 35.34
C GLN A 279 0.82 2.28 35.22
N GLN A 280 1.32 1.66 36.30
CA GLN A 280 2.52 0.83 36.25
C GLN A 280 2.36 -0.39 35.33
N LYS A 281 1.15 -0.96 35.23
CA LYS A 281 0.86 -2.11 34.36
C LYS A 281 0.89 -1.69 32.89
N GLU A 282 0.32 -0.52 32.57
CA GLU A 282 0.36 0.04 31.21
C GLU A 282 1.80 0.31 30.75
N GLN A 283 2.65 0.78 31.65
CA GLN A 283 4.06 1.08 31.35
C GLN A 283 4.99 -0.15 31.39
N ALA A 284 4.53 -1.29 31.89
CA ALA A 284 5.35 -2.49 31.99
C ALA A 284 5.61 -3.11 30.61
N THR A 285 6.85 -3.51 30.35
CA THR A 285 7.25 -4.20 29.11
C THR A 285 7.31 -5.72 29.26
N GLU A 286 7.53 -6.23 30.48
CA GLU A 286 7.65 -7.66 30.77
C GLU A 286 6.31 -8.31 31.16
N LEU A 287 6.01 -9.46 30.57
CA LEU A 287 4.80 -10.24 30.86
C LEU A 287 4.70 -10.64 32.34
N SER A 288 5.82 -11.08 32.93
CA SER A 288 5.87 -11.50 34.34
C SER A 288 5.55 -10.35 35.32
N GLN A 289 5.86 -9.11 34.93
CA GLN A 289 5.54 -7.92 35.70
C GLN A 289 4.07 -7.51 35.51
N LYS A 290 3.56 -7.60 34.27
CA LYS A 290 2.12 -7.36 33.97
C LYS A 290 1.21 -8.30 34.75
N ASP A 291 1.57 -9.58 34.83
CA ASP A 291 0.79 -10.59 35.56
C ASP A 291 0.73 -10.28 37.07
N LYS A 292 1.88 -9.91 37.66
CA LYS A 292 1.97 -9.50 39.07
C LYS A 292 1.14 -8.25 39.36
N LEU A 293 1.17 -7.27 38.47
CA LEU A 293 0.39 -6.03 38.61
C LEU A 293 -1.11 -6.29 38.40
N SER A 294 -1.48 -7.20 37.50
CA SER A 294 -2.88 -7.62 37.31
C SER A 294 -3.47 -8.23 38.58
N GLY A 295 -2.73 -9.15 39.23
CA GLY A 295 -3.18 -9.73 40.51
C GLY A 295 -3.34 -8.70 41.62
N LYS A 296 -2.52 -7.63 41.65
CA LYS A 296 -2.69 -6.52 42.60
C LYS A 296 -3.92 -5.66 42.27
N ILE A 297 -4.14 -5.36 41.00
CA ILE A 297 -5.32 -4.60 40.53
C ILE A 297 -6.60 -5.34 40.89
N GLU A 298 -6.66 -6.65 40.64
CA GLU A 298 -7.80 -7.50 41.01
C GLU A 298 -8.06 -7.46 42.51
N ALA A 299 -7.02 -7.58 43.34
CA ALA A 299 -7.15 -7.48 44.80
C ALA A 299 -7.68 -6.11 45.25
N TYR A 300 -7.22 -5.01 44.65
CA TYR A 300 -7.75 -3.67 44.96
C TYR A 300 -9.20 -3.49 44.50
N GLN A 301 -9.55 -4.00 43.32
CA GLN A 301 -10.92 -3.98 42.81
C GLN A 301 -11.87 -4.78 43.72
N GLU A 302 -11.46 -5.95 44.21
CA GLU A 302 -12.27 -6.75 45.14
C GLU A 302 -12.54 -6.01 46.46
N ILE A 303 -11.52 -5.34 47.03
CA ILE A 303 -11.68 -4.55 48.26
C ILE A 303 -12.64 -3.38 48.03
N LEU A 304 -12.52 -2.67 46.91
CA LEU A 304 -13.37 -1.52 46.57
C LEU A 304 -14.83 -1.94 46.28
N VAL A 305 -15.02 -3.12 45.68
CA VAL A 305 -16.34 -3.71 45.43
C VAL A 305 -17.00 -4.19 46.72
N GLY A 306 -16.24 -4.75 47.65
CA GLY A 306 -16.73 -5.12 48.98
C GLY A 306 -17.11 -3.94 49.88
N GLY A 307 -16.76 -2.72 49.47
CA GLY A 307 -17.26 -1.46 50.05
C GLY A 307 -18.60 -1.06 49.40
N ASN A 308 -18.56 -0.03 48.54
CA ASN A 308 -19.74 0.61 47.95
C ASN A 308 -19.64 0.85 46.43
N LEU A 309 -18.54 0.43 45.78
CA LEU A 309 -18.33 0.61 44.35
C LEU A 309 -18.73 -0.64 43.56
N THR A 310 -19.14 -0.46 42.32
CA THR A 310 -19.41 -1.60 41.43
C THR A 310 -18.19 -1.92 40.56
N LYS A 311 -18.11 -3.16 40.08
CA LYS A 311 -17.07 -3.57 39.11
C LYS A 311 -17.13 -2.75 37.82
N GLU A 312 -18.34 -2.41 37.37
CA GLU A 312 -18.56 -1.61 36.16
C GLU A 312 -18.05 -0.18 36.32
N GLU A 313 -18.32 0.47 37.46
CA GLU A 313 -17.79 1.81 37.75
C GLU A 313 -16.26 1.84 37.81
N LEU A 314 -15.65 0.83 38.43
CA LEU A 314 -14.19 0.70 38.46
C LEU A 314 -13.61 0.43 37.07
N GLN A 315 -14.28 -0.37 36.25
CA GLN A 315 -13.82 -0.64 34.88
C GLN A 315 -13.88 0.62 34.02
N ILE A 316 -15.01 1.36 34.03
CA ILE A 316 -15.15 2.64 33.32
C ILE A 316 -14.07 3.63 33.75
N PHE A 317 -13.75 3.66 35.05
CA PHE A 317 -12.71 4.53 35.58
C PHE A 317 -11.31 4.17 35.07
N LEU A 318 -10.98 2.88 35.08
CA LEU A 318 -9.69 2.40 34.57
C LEU A 318 -9.57 2.61 33.06
N ASP A 319 -10.64 2.38 32.30
CA ASP A 319 -10.68 2.61 30.85
C ASP A 319 -10.44 4.10 30.52
N GLN A 320 -11.09 5.00 31.25
CA GLN A 320 -10.87 6.45 31.11
C GLN A 320 -9.45 6.88 31.50
N GLN A 321 -8.84 6.23 32.50
CA GLN A 321 -7.45 6.47 32.87
C GLN A 321 -6.50 6.05 31.74
N THR A 322 -6.75 4.90 31.11
CA THR A 322 -5.96 4.42 29.97
C THR A 322 -6.10 5.38 28.79
N GLU A 323 -7.32 5.79 28.45
CA GLU A 323 -7.58 6.72 27.36
C GLU A 323 -6.88 8.07 27.58
N LEU A 324 -7.00 8.63 28.80
CA LEU A 324 -6.31 9.88 29.16
C LEU A 324 -4.78 9.73 29.07
N SER A 325 -4.23 8.61 29.55
CA SER A 325 -2.79 8.36 29.50
C SER A 325 -2.27 8.28 28.06
N GLN A 326 -3.01 7.61 27.17
CA GLN A 326 -2.66 7.53 25.74
C GLN A 326 -2.69 8.91 25.06
N LEU A 327 -3.68 9.74 25.41
CA LEU A 327 -3.78 11.09 24.87
C LEU A 327 -2.71 12.04 25.42
N GLU A 328 -2.35 11.92 26.71
CA GLU A 328 -1.22 12.65 27.30
C GLU A 328 0.11 12.21 26.66
N GLU A 329 0.32 10.92 26.41
CA GLU A 329 1.50 10.41 25.69
C GLU A 329 1.57 10.95 24.24
N HIS A 330 0.45 10.92 23.52
CA HIS A 330 0.38 11.46 22.17
C HIS A 330 0.67 12.97 22.15
N LEU A 331 0.09 13.74 23.09
CA LEU A 331 0.35 15.18 23.21
C LEU A 331 1.82 15.45 23.56
N ASN A 332 2.42 14.68 24.46
CA ASN A 332 3.83 14.79 24.82
C ASN A 332 4.77 14.46 23.65
N SER A 333 4.38 13.55 22.75
CA SER A 333 5.14 13.25 21.54
C SER A 333 5.15 14.41 20.53
N LEU A 334 4.14 15.28 20.59
CA LEU A 334 4.00 16.47 19.76
C LEU A 334 4.62 17.72 20.39
N ALA A 335 4.91 17.70 21.69
CA ALA A 335 5.60 18.79 22.36
C ALA A 335 7.04 18.87 21.84
N ILE A 336 7.37 20.00 21.20
CA ILE A 336 8.74 20.28 20.75
C ILE A 336 9.62 20.34 22.01
N LYS A 337 10.60 19.44 22.13
CA LYS A 337 11.67 19.58 23.11
C LYS A 337 12.54 20.75 22.65
N ASP A 338 12.59 21.80 23.46
CA ASP A 338 13.47 22.96 23.25
C ASP A 338 14.94 22.56 23.04
#